data_AF-A5UID0-F1
#
_entry.id   AF-A5UID0-F1
#
_cell.length_a   1.000
_cell.length_b   1.000
_cell.length_c   1.000
_cell.angle_alpha   90.00
_cell.angle_beta   90.00
_cell.angle_gamma   90.00
#
_symmetry.space_group_name_H-M   'P 1'
#
loop_
_entity.id
_entity.type
_entity.pdbx_description
1 polymer ?
#
loop_
_entity_poly.entity_id
_entity_poly.type
_entity_poly.pdbx_seq_one_letter_code
_entity_poly.pdbx_strand_id
1 'polypeptide(L)'
;MKSVPLISGGLSFLLSACSGGGSFDVDNVSNPSSSKPRYQDDTSNQRTKSNLKKLFIPSLGGGMKLVARNLIGKREPSFLNEDGYMIFSSLSTIKADVDKQNTSKTNPSGSIDEPNATNTTENDHGQKYVYSGLYYIPSSWRDSQNNKFYSGYYGYAYYFGKQTATTLPVNGEATYKGTWSFITAAENGKNYELLRNSAGGQAYSRRSAIPEDIDLEVKNNDGREKGLVSEFSVNFGTKKLTGQLFYTKRHTNNQAYEKKKLYDINADIYSNRFRGKVIPEDKEPTSTEHPFTSEGTLEGGFYGPNAEELGGKFLAGDNRVFGVFSAKETEETKKKALSKETLIDGKLTTFKTTNATASTTTNTAADAKTDAKTNAENFKTEDIPSFGEADYLLIDKYPIPLLPEKNTNDFISSSHHTVGNKRYKVEACCSNLSYVKFGMYYEDPLKKKKKKKKAKKKKKKKANKRRQHLSTLIINSY
;
A
#
# COMPACT_ATOMS: atom_id res chain seq x y z
N MET A 1 44.94 -33.46 3.27
CA MET A 1 46.35 -33.90 3.26
C MET A 1 47.25 -32.71 3.54
N LYS A 2 48.33 -32.95 4.30
CA LYS A 2 49.34 -32.03 4.88
C LYS A 2 48.89 -31.36 6.20
N SER A 3 49.06 -31.98 7.37
CA SER A 3 50.26 -32.42 8.13
C SER A 3 50.73 -31.37 9.14
N VAL A 4 50.51 -31.70 10.41
CA VAL A 4 51.04 -31.12 11.66
C VAL A 4 52.56 -31.36 11.75
N PRO A 5 53.28 -30.61 12.61
CA PRO A 5 54.13 -31.31 13.57
C PRO A 5 53.95 -30.84 15.02
N LEU A 6 53.88 -31.83 15.91
CA LEU A 6 54.15 -31.73 17.34
C LEU A 6 55.67 -31.58 17.54
N ILE A 7 56.08 -30.81 18.55
CA ILE A 7 57.32 -31.06 19.28
C ILE A 7 57.03 -31.00 20.79
N SER A 8 57.50 -32.05 21.45
CA SER A 8 57.46 -32.37 22.87
C SER A 8 58.59 -31.72 23.68
N GLY A 9 58.34 -31.55 24.98
CA GLY A 9 59.34 -31.53 26.07
C GLY A 9 58.56 -31.28 27.37
N GLY A 10 58.55 -32.11 28.41
CA GLY A 10 59.58 -33.00 28.96
C GLY A 10 60.09 -32.40 30.27
N LEU A 11 60.17 -33.22 31.35
CA LEU A 11 60.58 -32.95 32.75
C LEU A 11 59.47 -32.43 33.71
N SER A 12 59.25 -32.95 34.92
CA SER A 12 59.93 -33.98 35.73
C SER A 12 58.95 -34.55 36.76
N PHE A 13 59.09 -35.85 37.03
CA PHE A 13 58.55 -36.54 38.20
C PHE A 13 59.38 -36.19 39.44
N LEU A 14 58.74 -35.83 40.56
CA LEU A 14 59.27 -36.01 41.91
C LEU A 14 58.14 -36.54 42.80
N LEU A 15 58.33 -37.76 43.30
CA LEU A 15 57.58 -38.30 44.43
C LEU A 15 58.15 -37.72 45.73
N SER A 16 57.27 -37.24 46.61
CA SER A 16 57.56 -37.10 48.04
C SER A 16 56.42 -37.71 48.85
N ALA A 17 56.80 -38.53 49.82
CA ALA A 17 55.97 -39.38 50.65
C ALA A 17 55.16 -38.63 51.73
N CYS A 18 54.23 -39.37 52.32
CA CYS A 18 53.19 -39.02 53.29
C CYS A 18 53.61 -38.21 54.54
N SER A 19 52.73 -37.32 54.99
CA SER A 19 52.46 -37.10 56.42
C SER A 19 51.02 -36.57 56.59
N GLY A 20 50.26 -37.20 57.47
CA GLY A 20 48.84 -36.97 57.66
C GLY A 20 48.46 -35.59 58.22
N GLY A 21 47.25 -35.18 57.86
CA GLY A 21 46.52 -34.07 58.45
C GLY A 21 45.09 -34.16 57.94
N GLY A 22 44.17 -34.63 58.78
CA GLY A 22 42.75 -34.67 58.45
C GLY A 22 42.24 -33.26 58.20
N SER A 23 41.72 -33.01 57.00
CA SER A 23 40.96 -31.81 56.67
C SER A 23 39.54 -32.25 56.34
N PHE A 24 38.57 -31.70 57.07
CA PHE A 24 37.16 -31.73 56.67
C PHE A 24 36.96 -30.69 55.56
N ASP A 25 37.58 -30.92 54.41
CA ASP A 25 37.20 -30.19 53.21
C ASP A 25 35.93 -30.84 52.70
N VAL A 26 34.83 -30.10 52.85
CA VAL A 26 33.59 -30.38 52.15
C VAL A 26 33.95 -30.33 50.68
N ASP A 27 34.01 -31.48 50.02
CA ASP A 27 34.16 -31.54 48.56
C ASP A 27 33.06 -30.66 47.97
N ASN A 28 33.44 -29.46 47.58
CA ASN A 28 32.57 -28.61 46.81
C ASN A 28 32.44 -29.34 45.48
N VAL A 29 31.35 -30.09 45.32
CA VAL A 29 30.99 -30.75 44.08
C VAL A 29 30.95 -29.66 43.03
N SER A 30 32.07 -29.51 42.31
CA SER A 30 32.16 -28.70 41.12
C SER A 30 31.18 -29.33 40.15
N ASN A 31 29.96 -28.79 40.15
CA ASN A 31 28.96 -29.08 39.13
C ASN A 31 29.71 -28.93 37.80
N PRO A 32 29.92 -30.00 37.01
CA PRO A 32 30.65 -29.87 35.76
C PRO A 32 29.92 -28.78 35.00
N SER A 33 30.67 -27.73 34.61
CA SER A 33 30.11 -26.56 33.94
C SER A 33 29.22 -27.08 32.82
N SER A 34 27.91 -27.01 33.05
CA SER A 34 26.91 -27.35 32.06
C SER A 34 27.15 -26.33 30.97
N SER A 35 27.92 -26.71 29.94
CA SER A 35 28.14 -25.88 28.77
C SER A 35 26.83 -25.87 28.01
N LYS A 36 25.86 -25.12 28.53
CA LYS A 36 24.58 -24.91 27.89
C LYS A 36 24.90 -24.38 26.49
N PRO A 37 24.41 -25.03 25.43
CA PRO A 37 24.67 -24.56 24.08
C PRO A 37 24.26 -23.09 23.98
N ARG A 38 25.19 -22.25 23.52
CA ARG A 38 24.92 -20.83 23.24
C ARG A 38 24.24 -20.77 21.88
N TYR A 39 22.94 -20.58 21.87
CA TYR A 39 22.18 -20.31 20.65
C TYR A 39 22.35 -18.84 20.26
N GLN A 40 22.54 -18.59 18.97
CA GLN A 40 22.53 -17.26 18.38
C GLN A 40 21.53 -17.25 17.24
N ASP A 41 20.88 -16.10 17.05
CA ASP A 41 19.97 -15.90 15.92
C ASP A 41 20.77 -16.00 14.62
N ASP A 42 20.22 -16.75 13.66
CA ASP A 42 20.76 -16.80 12.31
C ASP A 42 20.44 -15.46 11.60
N THR A 43 21.48 -14.67 11.39
CA THR A 43 21.39 -13.35 10.74
C THR A 43 21.70 -13.41 9.24
N SER A 44 21.93 -14.60 8.67
CA SER A 44 22.30 -14.77 7.26
C SER A 44 21.20 -14.35 6.27
N ASN A 45 19.93 -14.39 6.68
CA ASN A 45 18.76 -14.15 5.82
C ASN A 45 18.01 -12.86 6.16
N GLN A 46 18.73 -11.75 6.37
CA GLN A 46 18.08 -10.46 6.53
C GLN A 46 17.45 -10.00 5.21
N ARG A 47 16.16 -9.69 5.25
CA ARG A 47 15.43 -9.10 4.10
C ARG A 47 16.04 -7.73 3.79
N THR A 48 16.28 -7.45 2.51
CA THR A 48 16.54 -6.08 2.06
C THR A 48 15.30 -5.23 2.35
N LYS A 49 15.41 -4.31 3.32
CA LYS A 49 14.30 -3.40 3.65
C LYS A 49 13.94 -2.56 2.43
N SER A 50 12.65 -2.50 2.12
CA SER A 50 12.13 -1.63 1.06
C SER A 50 12.38 -0.17 1.46
N ASN A 51 13.20 0.54 0.68
CA ASN A 51 13.31 2.00 0.82
C ASN A 51 12.15 2.65 0.06
N LEU A 52 11.01 2.79 0.74
CA LEU A 52 9.81 3.37 0.15
C LEU A 52 9.97 4.89 0.05
N LYS A 53 10.38 5.39 -1.12
CA LYS A 53 10.13 6.79 -1.48
C LYS A 53 8.63 7.02 -1.65
N LYS A 54 8.16 8.27 -1.51
CA LYS A 54 6.72 8.63 -1.45
C LYS A 54 5.84 7.91 -2.48
N LEU A 55 6.23 7.84 -3.76
CA LEU A 55 5.46 7.15 -4.80
C LEU A 55 5.37 5.62 -4.64
N PHE A 56 6.37 4.99 -4.00
CA PHE A 56 6.41 3.54 -3.75
C PHE A 56 5.65 3.10 -2.51
N ILE A 57 5.17 4.05 -1.69
CA ILE A 57 4.37 3.70 -0.52
C ILE A 57 3.13 2.94 -1.02
N PRO A 58 2.99 1.66 -0.65
CA PRO A 58 1.87 0.87 -1.10
C PRO A 58 0.61 1.45 -0.46
N SER A 59 -0.42 1.66 -1.26
CA SER A 59 -1.71 2.11 -0.75
C SER A 59 -2.85 1.37 -1.44
N LEU A 60 -3.95 1.22 -0.69
CA LEU A 60 -5.19 0.64 -1.20
C LEU A 60 -5.88 1.61 -2.14
N GLY A 61 -5.49 2.88 -2.13
CA GLY A 61 -5.98 3.84 -3.11
C GLY A 61 -5.28 5.17 -2.97
N GLY A 62 -5.45 5.96 -4.01
CA GLY A 62 -4.93 7.31 -4.08
C GLY A 62 -5.12 7.88 -5.47
N GLY A 63 -4.73 9.13 -5.63
CA GLY A 63 -4.82 9.79 -6.92
C GLY A 63 -3.89 10.99 -7.04
N MET A 64 -3.62 11.37 -8.28
CA MET A 64 -2.93 12.59 -8.65
C MET A 64 -3.95 13.62 -9.08
N LYS A 65 -3.89 14.82 -8.51
CA LYS A 65 -4.76 15.93 -8.86
C LYS A 65 -4.47 16.43 -10.28
N LEU A 66 -5.51 16.73 -11.04
CA LEU A 66 -5.40 17.39 -12.34
C LEU A 66 -4.77 18.78 -12.17
N VAL A 67 -3.92 19.10 -13.14
CA VAL A 67 -3.28 20.40 -13.25
C VAL A 67 -4.16 21.31 -14.11
N ALA A 68 -4.42 22.50 -13.62
CA ALA A 68 -5.03 23.57 -14.39
C ALA A 68 -4.18 24.82 -14.24
N ARG A 69 -4.13 25.66 -15.28
CA ARG A 69 -3.35 26.88 -15.24
C ARG A 69 -4.14 28.01 -14.59
N ASN A 70 -3.46 28.71 -13.70
CA ASN A 70 -3.96 29.94 -13.12
C ASN A 70 -3.90 31.06 -14.18
N LEU A 71 -5.03 31.69 -14.45
CA LEU A 71 -5.13 32.82 -15.36
C LEU A 71 -4.75 34.15 -14.69
N ILE A 72 -4.61 34.17 -13.36
CA ILE A 72 -4.29 35.36 -12.57
C ILE A 72 -2.86 35.23 -12.01
N GLY A 73 -1.84 35.71 -12.74
CA GLY A 73 -0.44 35.72 -12.28
C GLY A 73 0.58 35.18 -13.29
N LYS A 74 1.79 34.82 -12.81
CA LYS A 74 2.88 34.29 -13.66
C LYS A 74 2.48 32.95 -14.32
N ARG A 75 2.78 32.83 -15.62
CA ARG A 75 2.38 31.73 -16.50
C ARG A 75 3.42 30.59 -16.51
N GLU A 76 3.83 30.12 -15.34
CA GLU A 76 4.82 29.06 -15.22
C GLU A 76 4.25 27.68 -15.59
N PRO A 77 5.08 26.75 -16.10
CA PRO A 77 4.68 25.38 -16.33
C PRO A 77 4.31 24.71 -15.00
N SER A 78 3.23 23.93 -15.04
CA SER A 78 2.75 23.19 -13.88
C SER A 78 3.02 21.70 -14.09
N PHE A 79 4.07 21.21 -13.44
CA PHE A 79 4.43 19.79 -13.43
C PHE A 79 3.57 18.99 -12.45
N LEU A 80 3.48 17.68 -12.67
CA LEU A 80 2.86 16.76 -11.74
C LEU A 80 3.83 16.51 -10.59
N ASN A 81 3.59 17.08 -9.41
CA ASN A 81 4.49 16.91 -8.27
C ASN A 81 3.92 15.98 -7.19
N GLU A 82 4.79 15.16 -6.60
CA GLU A 82 4.41 14.20 -5.54
C GLU A 82 4.04 14.90 -4.23
N ASP A 83 4.63 16.06 -3.95
CA ASP A 83 4.57 16.70 -2.63
C ASP A 83 3.32 17.58 -2.39
N GLY A 84 2.53 17.84 -3.43
CA GLY A 84 1.32 18.66 -3.34
C GLY A 84 0.10 18.15 -4.12
N TYR A 85 0.26 17.21 -5.05
CA TYR A 85 -0.83 16.75 -5.92
C TYR A 85 -1.18 15.26 -5.75
N MET A 86 -0.30 14.45 -5.14
CA MET A 86 -0.61 13.07 -4.78
C MET A 86 -1.34 13.00 -3.45
N ILE A 87 -2.52 12.39 -3.45
CA ILE A 87 -3.26 12.05 -2.24
C ILE A 87 -3.35 10.54 -2.10
N PHE A 88 -2.81 10.01 -1.00
CA PHE A 88 -3.09 8.65 -0.55
C PHE A 88 -4.34 8.73 0.32
N SER A 89 -5.52 8.48 -0.26
CA SER A 89 -6.78 8.63 0.45
C SER A 89 -7.86 7.71 -0.12
N SER A 90 -8.98 7.62 0.59
CA SER A 90 -10.16 6.89 0.12
C SER A 90 -10.87 7.64 -1.00
N LEU A 91 -11.62 6.89 -1.83
CA LEU A 91 -12.53 7.44 -2.85
C LEU A 91 -13.45 8.54 -2.29
N SER A 92 -13.96 8.35 -1.07
CA SER A 92 -14.79 9.36 -0.39
C SER A 92 -14.10 10.68 -0.11
N THR A 93 -12.78 10.68 0.13
CA THR A 93 -12.01 11.89 0.36
C THR A 93 -11.80 12.66 -0.94
N ILE A 94 -11.49 11.95 -2.02
CA ILE A 94 -11.41 12.51 -3.37
C ILE A 94 -12.77 13.12 -3.75
N LYS A 95 -13.86 12.37 -3.55
CA LYS A 95 -15.22 12.82 -3.83
C LYS A 95 -15.55 14.10 -3.06
N ALA A 96 -15.30 14.12 -1.75
CA ALA A 96 -15.58 15.27 -0.91
C ALA A 96 -14.77 16.53 -1.32
N ASP A 97 -13.51 16.37 -1.75
CA ASP A 97 -12.70 17.49 -2.23
C ASP A 97 -13.23 18.06 -3.55
N VAL A 98 -13.57 17.18 -4.50
CA VAL A 98 -14.19 17.58 -5.77
C VAL A 98 -15.53 18.27 -5.53
N ASP A 99 -16.42 17.69 -4.71
CA ASP A 99 -17.72 18.25 -4.40
C ASP A 99 -17.62 19.62 -3.71
N LYS A 100 -16.64 19.78 -2.81
CA LYS A 100 -16.36 21.06 -2.14
C LYS A 100 -15.97 22.15 -3.15
N GLN A 101 -15.21 21.79 -4.18
CA GLN A 101 -14.78 22.72 -5.21
C GLN A 101 -15.86 22.96 -6.29
N ASN A 102 -16.86 22.08 -6.38
CA ASN A 102 -17.97 22.14 -7.33
C ASN A 102 -19.04 23.19 -6.96
N THR A 103 -18.64 24.45 -6.80
CA THR A 103 -19.56 25.53 -6.41
C THR A 103 -20.68 25.75 -7.42
N SER A 104 -20.44 25.41 -8.68
CA SER A 104 -21.38 25.58 -9.80
C SER A 104 -22.35 24.39 -9.97
N LYS A 105 -22.27 23.36 -9.11
CA LYS A 105 -23.10 22.14 -9.15
C LYS A 105 -23.13 21.47 -10.53
N THR A 106 -22.00 21.46 -11.23
CA THR A 106 -21.86 20.76 -12.51
C THR A 106 -21.79 19.26 -12.24
N ASN A 107 -22.39 18.42 -13.09
CA ASN A 107 -22.25 16.97 -12.92
C ASN A 107 -20.77 16.58 -13.14
N PRO A 108 -20.10 15.94 -12.16
CA PRO A 108 -18.76 15.41 -12.35
C PRO A 108 -18.75 14.35 -13.47
N SER A 109 -17.64 14.30 -14.21
CA SER A 109 -17.33 13.26 -15.18
C SER A 109 -16.52 12.14 -14.51
N GLY A 110 -16.75 10.92 -14.99
CA GLY A 110 -16.19 9.70 -14.42
C GLY A 110 -17.00 9.15 -13.23
N SER A 111 -16.58 8.00 -12.72
CA SER A 111 -17.18 7.36 -11.55
C SER A 111 -16.18 7.39 -10.39
N ILE A 112 -16.67 7.49 -9.16
CA ILE A 112 -15.83 7.37 -7.96
C ILE A 112 -16.50 6.57 -6.84
N ASP A 113 -17.65 5.98 -7.14
CA ASP A 113 -18.34 5.14 -6.18
C ASP A 113 -17.66 3.78 -6.11
N GLU A 114 -17.71 3.16 -4.93
CA GLU A 114 -17.30 1.77 -4.83
C GLU A 114 -18.27 0.92 -5.69
N PRO A 115 -17.76 -0.07 -6.44
CA PRO A 115 -18.58 -1.00 -7.21
C PRO A 115 -19.67 -1.66 -6.34
N ASN A 116 -20.92 -1.55 -6.76
CA ASN A 116 -22.00 -2.33 -6.16
C ASN A 116 -22.35 -3.52 -7.06
N ALA A 117 -22.35 -4.74 -6.51
CA ALA A 117 -22.54 -5.98 -7.28
C ALA A 117 -23.92 -6.04 -8.00
N THR A 118 -24.86 -5.19 -7.60
CA THR A 118 -26.23 -5.13 -8.12
C THR A 118 -26.42 -4.25 -9.35
N ASN A 119 -25.50 -3.30 -9.63
CA ASN A 119 -25.60 -2.39 -10.78
C ASN A 119 -24.39 -2.60 -11.70
N THR A 120 -24.42 -3.69 -12.46
CA THR A 120 -23.39 -4.06 -13.45
C THR A 120 -23.35 -3.13 -14.68
N THR A 121 -24.16 -2.08 -14.73
CA THR A 121 -24.44 -1.32 -15.96
C THR A 121 -23.63 -0.04 -16.17
N GLU A 122 -22.73 0.39 -15.27
CA GLU A 122 -22.01 1.68 -15.48
C GLU A 122 -20.49 1.69 -15.34
N ASN A 123 -19.82 0.55 -15.15
CA ASN A 123 -18.36 0.48 -15.25
C ASN A 123 -17.97 -0.60 -16.26
N ASP A 124 -17.78 -0.20 -17.52
CA ASP A 124 -17.52 -0.99 -18.74
C ASP A 124 -16.27 -1.94 -18.68
N HIS A 125 -15.71 -2.19 -17.51
CA HIS A 125 -14.46 -2.93 -17.33
C HIS A 125 -14.65 -4.25 -16.52
N GLY A 126 -15.76 -4.40 -15.79
CA GLY A 126 -16.16 -5.66 -15.14
C GLY A 126 -15.17 -6.22 -14.11
N GLN A 127 -14.28 -5.39 -13.56
CA GLN A 127 -13.50 -5.66 -12.35
C GLN A 127 -14.41 -5.56 -11.11
N LYS A 128 -14.01 -6.24 -10.03
CA LYS A 128 -14.69 -6.36 -8.74
C LYS A 128 -13.86 -5.80 -7.60
N TYR A 129 -12.54 -5.90 -7.67
CA TYR A 129 -11.62 -5.61 -6.58
C TYR A 129 -10.73 -4.42 -6.84
N VAL A 130 -10.42 -4.06 -8.09
CA VAL A 130 -9.57 -2.91 -8.43
C VAL A 130 -10.19 -2.02 -9.50
N TYR A 131 -10.01 -0.72 -9.30
CA TYR A 131 -10.59 0.34 -10.12
C TYR A 131 -9.52 1.38 -10.38
N SER A 132 -9.52 1.90 -11.59
CA SER A 132 -8.72 3.07 -11.93
C SER A 132 -9.46 3.91 -12.96
N GLY A 133 -9.19 5.21 -12.96
CA GLY A 133 -9.85 6.13 -13.88
C GLY A 133 -9.66 7.58 -13.48
N LEU A 134 -10.56 8.42 -13.97
CA LEU A 134 -10.62 9.84 -13.65
C LEU A 134 -11.94 10.14 -12.93
N TYR A 135 -11.90 11.10 -12.01
CA TYR A 135 -13.09 11.72 -11.46
C TYR A 135 -12.86 13.22 -11.35
N TYR A 136 -13.62 14.01 -12.13
CA TYR A 136 -13.34 15.42 -12.28
C TYR A 136 -14.55 16.23 -12.70
N ILE A 137 -14.53 17.53 -12.43
CA ILE A 137 -15.54 18.46 -12.92
C ILE A 137 -15.03 19.09 -14.21
N PRO A 138 -15.78 19.00 -15.31
CA PRO A 138 -15.38 19.56 -16.60
C PRO A 138 -15.58 21.10 -16.66
N SER A 139 -15.25 21.84 -15.60
CA SER A 139 -15.46 23.28 -15.52
C SER A 139 -14.31 24.02 -14.84
N SER A 140 -14.14 25.29 -15.20
CA SER A 140 -13.14 26.18 -14.59
C SER A 140 -13.50 26.47 -13.13
N TRP A 141 -12.48 26.67 -12.30
CA TRP A 141 -12.66 26.75 -10.85
C TRP A 141 -11.82 27.86 -10.22
N ARG A 142 -12.25 28.34 -9.06
CA ARG A 142 -11.60 29.45 -8.35
C ARG A 142 -11.12 29.02 -6.98
N ASP A 143 -9.89 29.39 -6.64
CA ASP A 143 -9.38 29.37 -5.28
C ASP A 143 -9.48 30.79 -4.71
N SER A 144 -10.61 31.07 -4.05
CA SER A 144 -10.91 32.38 -3.48
C SER A 144 -9.96 32.75 -2.34
N GLN A 145 -9.37 31.79 -1.64
CA GLN A 145 -8.47 32.06 -0.52
C GLN A 145 -7.13 32.63 -1.00
N ASN A 146 -6.64 32.14 -2.13
CA ASN A 146 -5.38 32.60 -2.72
C ASN A 146 -5.57 33.55 -3.91
N ASN A 147 -6.81 33.98 -4.17
CA ASN A 147 -7.21 34.82 -5.31
C ASN A 147 -6.71 34.28 -6.67
N LYS A 148 -6.81 32.97 -6.89
CA LYS A 148 -6.42 32.31 -8.14
C LYS A 148 -7.64 31.84 -8.92
N PHE A 149 -7.59 31.92 -10.24
CA PHE A 149 -8.64 31.43 -11.12
C PHE A 149 -8.04 30.46 -12.14
N TYR A 150 -8.52 29.24 -12.15
CA TYR A 150 -7.97 28.16 -12.95
C TYR A 150 -8.88 27.84 -14.12
N SER A 151 -8.33 27.89 -15.33
CA SER A 151 -9.03 27.48 -16.54
C SER A 151 -8.66 26.04 -16.87
N GLY A 152 -9.59 25.14 -16.58
CA GLY A 152 -9.38 23.71 -16.74
C GLY A 152 -10.17 22.90 -15.74
N TYR A 153 -10.02 21.58 -15.81
CA TYR A 153 -10.76 20.64 -14.99
C TYR A 153 -10.24 20.60 -13.55
N TYR A 154 -11.13 20.30 -12.62
CA TYR A 154 -10.79 20.03 -11.23
C TYR A 154 -11.12 18.59 -10.88
N GLY A 155 -10.13 17.79 -10.50
CA GLY A 155 -10.36 16.40 -10.16
C GLY A 155 -9.08 15.63 -10.00
N TYR A 156 -9.19 14.31 -10.11
CA TYR A 156 -8.09 13.39 -9.87
C TYR A 156 -8.07 12.25 -10.89
N ALA A 157 -6.87 11.85 -11.30
CA ALA A 157 -6.61 10.50 -11.78
C ALA A 157 -6.39 9.59 -10.57
N TYR A 158 -7.15 8.52 -10.43
CA TYR A 158 -7.14 7.71 -9.22
C TYR A 158 -7.06 6.22 -9.52
N TYR A 159 -6.59 5.47 -8.52
CA TYR A 159 -6.73 4.03 -8.46
C TYR A 159 -7.19 3.62 -7.06
N PHE A 160 -7.94 2.55 -6.97
CA PHE A 160 -8.45 2.01 -5.71
C PHE A 160 -8.61 0.50 -5.79
N GLY A 161 -8.07 -0.19 -4.80
CA GLY A 161 -8.23 -1.60 -4.53
C GLY A 161 -9.05 -1.83 -3.27
N LYS A 162 -10.11 -2.62 -3.40
CA LYS A 162 -11.03 -2.99 -2.32
C LYS A 162 -10.42 -4.02 -1.37
N GLN A 163 -9.74 -5.03 -1.91
CA GLN A 163 -9.18 -6.14 -1.15
C GLN A 163 -7.87 -6.60 -1.80
N THR A 164 -6.78 -6.57 -1.03
CA THR A 164 -5.46 -7.08 -1.46
C THR A 164 -5.45 -8.60 -1.54
N ALA A 165 -4.70 -9.14 -2.49
CA ALA A 165 -4.54 -10.59 -2.61
C ALA A 165 -3.73 -11.16 -1.44
N THR A 166 -4.23 -12.24 -0.84
CA THR A 166 -3.52 -13.04 0.17
C THR A 166 -2.99 -14.33 -0.43
N THR A 167 -3.70 -14.85 -1.43
CA THR A 167 -3.39 -16.09 -2.13
C THR A 167 -2.95 -15.75 -3.55
N LEU A 168 -1.77 -16.23 -3.95
CA LEU A 168 -1.21 -15.99 -5.28
C LEU A 168 -0.79 -17.32 -5.90
N PRO A 169 -0.82 -17.43 -7.24
CA PRO A 169 -0.17 -18.55 -7.92
C PRO A 169 1.31 -18.61 -7.56
N VAL A 170 1.84 -19.82 -7.33
CA VAL A 170 3.26 -20.01 -7.00
C VAL A 170 4.16 -20.19 -8.21
N ASN A 171 3.59 -20.63 -9.32
CA ASN A 171 4.28 -20.83 -10.58
C ASN A 171 3.30 -20.68 -11.76
N GLY A 172 3.85 -20.57 -12.97
CA GLY A 172 3.10 -20.41 -14.20
C GLY A 172 2.90 -18.95 -14.61
N GLU A 173 2.25 -18.80 -15.77
CA GLU A 173 2.03 -17.51 -16.40
C GLU A 173 0.54 -17.19 -16.50
N ALA A 174 0.18 -16.00 -16.03
CA ALA A 174 -1.16 -15.45 -16.06
C ALA A 174 -1.18 -14.19 -16.93
N THR A 175 -2.21 -14.06 -17.75
CA THR A 175 -2.46 -12.86 -18.54
C THR A 175 -3.61 -12.07 -17.95
N TYR A 176 -3.41 -10.76 -17.85
CA TYR A 176 -4.40 -9.82 -17.36
C TYR A 176 -4.69 -8.78 -18.42
N LYS A 177 -5.94 -8.40 -18.56
CA LYS A 177 -6.38 -7.38 -19.50
C LYS A 177 -7.31 -6.39 -18.84
N GLY A 178 -7.18 -5.13 -19.21
CA GLY A 178 -8.03 -4.08 -18.70
C GLY A 178 -7.78 -2.75 -19.39
N THR A 179 -7.83 -1.70 -18.59
CA THR A 179 -7.72 -0.33 -19.06
C THR A 179 -6.72 0.45 -18.26
N TRP A 180 -6.38 1.62 -18.77
CA TRP A 180 -5.59 2.60 -18.07
C TRP A 180 -6.13 4.01 -18.35
N SER A 181 -5.69 4.97 -17.56
CA SER A 181 -6.02 6.39 -17.72
C SER A 181 -4.78 7.19 -17.37
N PHE A 182 -4.72 8.41 -17.89
CA PHE A 182 -3.60 9.30 -17.63
C PHE A 182 -4.07 10.73 -17.41
N ILE A 183 -3.20 11.50 -16.76
CA ILE A 183 -3.21 12.96 -16.78
C ILE A 183 -1.82 13.47 -17.11
N THR A 184 -1.75 14.66 -17.68
CA THR A 184 -0.47 15.31 -18.00
C THR A 184 -0.21 16.53 -17.14
N ALA A 185 1.04 17.00 -17.13
CA ALA A 185 1.38 18.37 -16.79
C ALA A 185 0.69 19.37 -17.74
N ALA A 186 0.81 20.67 -17.44
CA ALA A 186 0.37 21.73 -18.32
C ALA A 186 1.45 22.79 -18.54
N GLU A 187 1.67 23.20 -19.79
CA GLU A 187 2.72 24.12 -20.21
C GLU A 187 2.18 25.15 -21.21
N ASN A 188 2.44 26.43 -20.97
CA ASN A 188 1.83 27.51 -21.73
C ASN A 188 2.16 27.47 -23.23
N GLY A 189 1.13 27.34 -24.06
CA GLY A 189 1.27 27.41 -25.51
C GLY A 189 1.80 26.12 -26.14
N LYS A 190 2.11 25.10 -25.34
CA LYS A 190 2.54 23.80 -25.83
C LYS A 190 1.33 22.92 -26.11
N ASN A 191 1.29 22.37 -27.32
CA ASN A 191 0.25 21.46 -27.80
C ASN A 191 0.91 20.21 -28.38
N TYR A 192 0.16 19.13 -28.45
CA TYR A 192 0.58 17.89 -29.09
C TYR A 192 -0.51 17.40 -30.03
N GLU A 193 -0.14 16.91 -31.21
CA GLU A 193 -1.09 16.48 -32.25
C GLU A 193 -2.09 15.43 -31.75
N LEU A 194 -1.63 14.44 -30.98
CA LEU A 194 -2.48 13.37 -30.44
C LEU A 194 -3.56 13.88 -29.47
N LEU A 195 -3.35 15.05 -28.85
CA LEU A 195 -4.20 15.60 -27.79
C LEU A 195 -5.13 16.72 -28.28
N ARG A 196 -5.34 16.83 -29.60
CA ARG A 196 -6.12 17.92 -30.24
C ARG A 196 -7.61 17.64 -30.40
N ASN A 197 -8.11 16.50 -29.92
CA ASN A 197 -9.51 16.10 -30.15
C ASN A 197 -10.52 17.03 -29.46
N SER A 198 -10.21 17.53 -28.26
CA SER A 198 -11.15 18.33 -27.48
C SER A 198 -11.19 19.80 -27.91
N ALA A 199 -12.39 20.39 -27.82
CA ALA A 199 -12.69 21.74 -28.30
C ALA A 199 -11.72 22.80 -27.76
N GLY A 200 -10.86 23.31 -28.64
CA GLY A 200 -10.08 24.54 -28.43
C GLY A 200 -8.59 24.38 -28.11
N GLY A 201 -7.99 23.20 -28.28
CA GLY A 201 -6.53 23.03 -28.15
C GLY A 201 -5.99 23.42 -26.78
N GLN A 202 -6.80 23.19 -25.74
CA GLN A 202 -6.49 23.59 -24.36
C GLN A 202 -5.79 22.48 -23.57
N ALA A 203 -5.92 21.24 -24.02
CA ALA A 203 -5.24 20.09 -23.46
C ALA A 203 -3.73 20.28 -23.52
N TYR A 204 -3.05 20.00 -22.41
CA TYR A 204 -1.63 20.30 -22.18
C TYR A 204 -1.28 21.80 -22.14
N SER A 205 -1.86 22.66 -22.97
CA SER A 205 -1.54 24.08 -23.02
C SER A 205 -2.08 24.90 -21.85
N ARG A 206 -3.29 24.57 -21.38
CA ARG A 206 -4.05 25.28 -20.33
C ARG A 206 -4.39 24.40 -19.13
N ARG A 207 -4.53 23.10 -19.36
CA ARG A 207 -4.87 22.10 -18.33
C ARG A 207 -4.19 20.77 -18.64
N SER A 208 -4.19 19.85 -17.69
CA SER A 208 -3.90 18.45 -17.93
C SER A 208 -4.70 17.95 -19.11
N ALA A 209 -4.03 17.26 -20.03
CA ALA A 209 -4.70 16.40 -20.97
C ALA A 209 -5.19 15.13 -20.27
N ILE A 210 -6.29 14.59 -20.76
CA ILE A 210 -6.99 13.39 -20.29
C ILE A 210 -7.32 12.48 -21.49
N PRO A 211 -7.78 11.23 -21.29
CA PRO A 211 -8.08 10.32 -22.40
C PRO A 211 -9.09 10.88 -23.41
N GLU A 212 -10.05 11.70 -22.99
CA GLU A 212 -11.03 12.34 -23.88
C GLU A 212 -10.39 13.33 -24.88
N ASP A 213 -9.17 13.80 -24.61
CA ASP A 213 -8.42 14.68 -25.51
C ASP A 213 -7.79 13.93 -26.70
N ILE A 214 -7.86 12.59 -26.69
CA ILE A 214 -7.49 11.71 -27.81
C ILE A 214 -8.78 11.30 -28.55
N ASP A 215 -8.75 11.22 -29.88
CA ASP A 215 -9.85 10.68 -30.69
C ASP A 215 -9.88 9.15 -30.62
N LEU A 216 -10.37 8.66 -29.48
CA LEU A 216 -10.38 7.24 -29.15
C LEU A 216 -11.57 6.50 -29.79
N GLU A 217 -11.35 5.24 -30.13
CA GLU A 217 -12.44 4.33 -30.50
C GLU A 217 -13.42 4.21 -29.34
N VAL A 218 -14.70 4.36 -29.68
CA VAL A 218 -15.82 4.25 -28.76
C VAL A 218 -16.50 2.88 -28.93
N LYS A 219 -17.57 2.65 -28.17
CA LYS A 219 -18.33 1.40 -28.24
C LYS A 219 -18.74 1.13 -29.70
N ASN A 220 -18.30 0.00 -30.23
CA ASN A 220 -18.54 -0.43 -31.61
C ASN A 220 -19.16 -1.82 -31.62
N ASN A 221 -19.84 -2.15 -32.72
CA ASN A 221 -20.49 -3.45 -32.92
C ASN A 221 -19.52 -4.51 -33.50
N ASP A 222 -18.32 -4.09 -33.93
CA ASP A 222 -17.34 -4.92 -34.63
C ASP A 222 -16.44 -5.71 -33.66
N GLY A 223 -16.72 -5.65 -32.35
CA GLY A 223 -15.92 -6.32 -31.32
C GLY A 223 -14.50 -5.75 -31.15
N ARG A 224 -14.21 -4.58 -31.72
CA ARG A 224 -12.89 -3.94 -31.60
C ARG A 224 -12.70 -3.41 -30.19
N GLU A 225 -11.44 -3.44 -29.75
CA GLU A 225 -11.05 -2.79 -28.51
C GLU A 225 -11.26 -1.28 -28.59
N LYS A 226 -11.58 -0.67 -27.45
CA LYS A 226 -11.95 0.74 -27.35
C LYS A 226 -11.13 1.46 -26.29
N GLY A 227 -10.97 2.78 -26.45
CA GLY A 227 -10.32 3.63 -25.48
C GLY A 227 -8.82 3.33 -25.26
N LEU A 228 -8.46 3.29 -23.97
CA LEU A 228 -7.12 3.01 -23.48
C LEU A 228 -7.06 1.58 -22.92
N VAL A 229 -6.26 0.73 -23.56
CA VAL A 229 -6.19 -0.71 -23.26
C VAL A 229 -4.89 -1.02 -22.56
N SER A 230 -4.94 -1.88 -21.53
CA SER A 230 -3.76 -2.39 -20.83
C SER A 230 -3.74 -3.92 -20.86
N GLU A 231 -2.56 -4.48 -21.13
CA GLU A 231 -2.32 -5.91 -21.22
C GLU A 231 -1.08 -6.27 -20.41
N PHE A 232 -1.16 -7.33 -19.61
CA PHE A 232 -0.07 -7.75 -18.73
C PHE A 232 0.14 -9.26 -18.81
N SER A 233 1.40 -9.66 -18.74
CA SER A 233 1.82 -11.04 -18.55
C SER A 233 2.63 -11.15 -17.26
N VAL A 234 2.16 -12.01 -16.37
CA VAL A 234 2.68 -12.19 -15.01
C VAL A 234 3.23 -13.60 -14.91
N ASN A 235 4.54 -13.72 -14.68
CA ASN A 235 5.19 -14.99 -14.44
C ASN A 235 5.49 -15.11 -12.94
N PHE A 236 4.70 -15.93 -12.25
CA PHE A 236 4.78 -16.07 -10.79
C PHE A 236 6.02 -16.85 -10.34
N GLY A 237 6.52 -17.78 -11.15
CA GLY A 237 7.71 -18.56 -10.83
C GLY A 237 9.00 -17.74 -10.84
N THR A 238 9.14 -16.82 -11.81
CA THR A 238 10.27 -15.88 -11.90
C THR A 238 10.02 -14.59 -11.13
N LYS A 239 8.81 -14.40 -10.58
CA LYS A 239 8.36 -13.18 -9.90
C LYS A 239 8.51 -11.92 -10.77
N LYS A 240 8.16 -12.02 -12.05
CA LYS A 240 8.25 -10.91 -13.01
C LYS A 240 6.90 -10.58 -13.64
N LEU A 241 6.70 -9.31 -13.92
CA LEU A 241 5.53 -8.78 -14.61
C LEU A 241 5.99 -7.92 -15.78
N THR A 242 5.47 -8.24 -16.96
CA THR A 242 5.57 -7.40 -18.15
C THR A 242 4.20 -6.89 -18.52
N GLY A 243 4.12 -5.71 -19.14
CA GLY A 243 2.85 -5.18 -19.60
C GLY A 243 3.02 -4.15 -20.69
N GLN A 244 1.90 -3.80 -21.31
CA GLN A 244 1.84 -2.90 -22.46
C GLN A 244 0.59 -2.03 -22.35
N LEU A 245 0.78 -0.74 -22.59
CA LEU A 245 -0.28 0.27 -22.56
C LEU A 245 -0.52 0.82 -23.96
N PHE A 246 -1.77 0.75 -24.40
CA PHE A 246 -2.19 1.11 -25.75
C PHE A 246 -3.30 2.16 -25.74
N TYR A 247 -3.44 2.85 -26.87
CA TYR A 247 -4.65 3.57 -27.23
C TYR A 247 -5.18 3.07 -28.57
N THR A 248 -6.49 3.12 -28.75
CA THR A 248 -7.17 2.75 -29.99
C THR A 248 -7.78 3.99 -30.63
N LYS A 249 -7.42 4.29 -31.87
CA LYS A 249 -8.01 5.41 -32.63
C LYS A 249 -9.40 5.09 -33.14
N ARG A 250 -10.24 6.12 -33.18
CA ARG A 250 -11.60 6.00 -33.69
C ARG A 250 -11.65 5.52 -35.14
N HIS A 251 -12.50 4.56 -35.41
CA HIS A 251 -12.82 4.12 -36.76
C HIS A 251 -13.98 4.94 -37.32
N THR A 252 -13.77 5.56 -38.48
CA THR A 252 -14.80 6.27 -39.24
C THR A 252 -14.62 5.97 -40.72
N ASN A 253 -15.56 6.39 -41.58
CA ASN A 253 -15.42 6.22 -43.03
C ASN A 253 -14.12 6.83 -43.60
N ASN A 254 -13.55 7.84 -42.91
CA ASN A 254 -12.36 8.56 -43.35
C ASN A 254 -11.12 8.25 -42.49
N GLN A 255 -11.23 7.37 -41.48
CA GLN A 255 -10.14 7.05 -40.56
C GLN A 255 -10.17 5.56 -40.23
N ALA A 256 -9.10 4.85 -40.59
CA ALA A 256 -8.94 3.44 -40.26
C ALA A 256 -8.73 3.24 -38.75
N TYR A 257 -9.18 2.10 -38.25
CA TYR A 257 -8.92 1.68 -36.88
C TYR A 257 -7.43 1.40 -36.70
N GLU A 258 -6.86 1.89 -35.61
CA GLU A 258 -5.44 1.67 -35.28
C GLU A 258 -5.26 1.50 -33.77
N LYS A 259 -4.57 0.44 -33.35
CA LYS A 259 -4.12 0.24 -31.96
C LYS A 259 -2.63 0.57 -31.89
N LYS A 260 -2.28 1.63 -31.15
CA LYS A 260 -0.88 2.06 -30.97
C LYS A 260 -0.44 1.89 -29.52
N LYS A 261 0.80 1.44 -29.35
CA LYS A 261 1.46 1.29 -28.04
C LYS A 261 2.06 2.63 -27.61
N LEU A 262 1.95 2.96 -26.32
CA LEU A 262 2.58 4.14 -25.72
C LEU A 262 3.67 3.77 -24.71
N TYR A 263 3.46 2.70 -23.94
CA TYR A 263 4.43 2.25 -22.95
C TYR A 263 4.52 0.73 -22.90
N ASP A 264 5.73 0.24 -22.65
CA ASP A 264 5.99 -1.06 -22.04
C ASP A 264 6.16 -0.92 -20.52
N ILE A 265 5.87 -1.98 -19.79
CA ILE A 265 6.00 -2.09 -18.33
C ILE A 265 6.91 -3.27 -18.04
N ASN A 266 7.85 -3.06 -17.12
CA ASN A 266 8.68 -4.11 -16.55
C ASN A 266 8.76 -3.93 -15.04
N ALA A 267 8.33 -4.94 -14.29
CA ALA A 267 8.28 -4.91 -12.84
C ALA A 267 8.63 -6.26 -12.21
N ASP A 268 9.20 -6.19 -11.01
CA ASP A 268 9.44 -7.34 -10.15
C ASP A 268 8.33 -7.45 -9.10
N ILE A 269 7.96 -8.69 -8.79
CA ILE A 269 6.89 -9.03 -7.85
C ILE A 269 7.48 -9.28 -6.47
N TYR A 270 6.95 -8.56 -5.49
CA TYR A 270 7.29 -8.67 -4.08
C TYR A 270 6.02 -8.97 -3.29
N SER A 271 5.82 -10.24 -2.95
CA SER A 271 4.60 -10.72 -2.30
C SER A 271 3.36 -10.37 -3.15
N ASN A 272 2.38 -9.62 -2.66
CA ASN A 272 1.22 -9.17 -3.46
C ASN A 272 1.41 -7.80 -4.15
N ARG A 273 2.61 -7.22 -4.12
CA ARG A 273 2.93 -5.95 -4.80
C ARG A 273 3.87 -6.19 -5.96
N PHE A 274 3.95 -5.24 -6.86
CA PHE A 274 4.99 -5.21 -7.87
C PHE A 274 5.52 -3.78 -8.05
N ARG A 275 6.81 -3.69 -8.36
CA ARG A 275 7.52 -2.42 -8.52
C ARG A 275 8.43 -2.49 -9.72
N GLY A 276 8.49 -1.41 -10.46
CA GLY A 276 9.24 -1.41 -11.70
C GLY A 276 9.23 -0.06 -12.40
N LYS A 277 9.26 -0.13 -13.72
CA LYS A 277 9.31 1.04 -14.58
C LYS A 277 8.30 0.96 -15.71
N VAL A 278 7.85 2.13 -16.15
CA VAL A 278 7.27 2.31 -17.48
C VAL A 278 8.36 2.77 -18.44
N ILE A 279 8.35 2.24 -19.64
CA ILE A 279 9.31 2.55 -20.70
C ILE A 279 8.50 3.04 -21.90
N PRO A 280 8.67 4.29 -22.34
CA PRO A 280 7.90 4.83 -23.46
C PRO A 280 8.35 4.20 -24.77
N GLU A 281 7.41 4.03 -25.71
CA GLU A 281 7.71 3.55 -27.06
C GLU A 281 8.48 4.62 -27.86
N ASP A 282 8.01 5.86 -27.83
CA ASP A 282 8.72 7.03 -28.35
C ASP A 282 9.66 7.56 -27.26
N LYS A 283 10.95 7.73 -27.57
CA LYS A 283 11.95 8.24 -26.62
C LYS A 283 12.42 9.65 -26.95
N GLU A 284 11.83 10.30 -27.96
CA GLU A 284 12.21 11.63 -28.43
C GLU A 284 11.64 12.72 -27.51
N PRO A 285 12.46 13.39 -26.67
CA PRO A 285 11.94 14.35 -25.67
C PRO A 285 11.32 15.62 -26.29
N THR A 286 11.60 15.86 -27.57
CA THR A 286 11.11 16.98 -28.37
C THR A 286 9.95 16.60 -29.28
N SER A 287 9.38 15.40 -29.13
CA SER A 287 8.21 14.95 -29.88
C SER A 287 7.10 16.01 -29.88
N THR A 288 6.55 16.31 -31.05
CA THR A 288 5.38 17.19 -31.22
C THR A 288 4.07 16.41 -31.26
N GLU A 289 4.17 15.08 -31.33
CA GLU A 289 3.01 14.19 -31.46
C GLU A 289 2.33 13.96 -30.11
N HIS A 290 3.09 13.72 -29.03
CA HIS A 290 2.55 13.47 -27.69
C HIS A 290 3.60 13.58 -26.56
N PRO A 291 3.19 13.75 -25.29
CA PRO A 291 4.11 13.89 -24.15
C PRO A 291 4.66 12.57 -23.59
N PHE A 292 4.29 11.41 -24.16
CA PHE A 292 4.63 10.09 -23.63
C PHE A 292 6.06 9.65 -24.00
N THR A 293 7.07 10.36 -23.52
CA THR A 293 8.46 10.23 -24.03
C THR A 293 9.51 9.89 -22.98
N SER A 294 9.13 9.80 -21.70
CA SER A 294 10.06 9.61 -20.58
C SER A 294 9.78 8.31 -19.83
N GLU A 295 10.85 7.61 -19.44
CA GLU A 295 10.78 6.49 -18.51
C GLU A 295 10.22 6.95 -17.17
N GLY A 296 9.50 6.08 -16.47
CA GLY A 296 8.83 6.42 -15.22
C GLY A 296 8.92 5.33 -14.18
N THR A 297 8.60 5.71 -12.95
CA THR A 297 8.54 4.79 -11.82
C THR A 297 7.13 4.25 -11.67
N LEU A 298 7.01 2.94 -11.48
CA LEU A 298 5.73 2.23 -11.40
C LEU A 298 5.60 1.43 -10.10
N GLU A 299 4.41 1.49 -9.51
CA GLU A 299 4.02 0.71 -8.33
C GLU A 299 2.59 0.20 -8.49
N GLY A 300 2.34 -1.04 -8.08
CA GLY A 300 1.02 -1.62 -8.07
C GLY A 300 0.94 -2.88 -7.22
N GLY A 301 -0.20 -3.57 -7.29
CA GLY A 301 -0.35 -4.86 -6.65
C GLY A 301 -1.54 -5.67 -7.16
N PHE A 302 -1.64 -6.86 -6.59
CA PHE A 302 -2.69 -7.83 -6.87
C PHE A 302 -3.86 -7.66 -5.88
N TYR A 303 -5.06 -7.81 -6.41
CA TYR A 303 -6.32 -7.58 -5.71
C TYR A 303 -7.28 -8.74 -5.96
N GLY A 304 -8.20 -8.90 -5.01
CA GLY A 304 -9.07 -10.07 -4.90
C GLY A 304 -8.40 -11.22 -4.13
N PRO A 305 -9.17 -12.13 -3.50
CA PRO A 305 -8.62 -13.18 -2.63
C PRO A 305 -7.51 -14.00 -3.28
N ASN A 306 -7.60 -14.22 -4.60
CA ASN A 306 -6.73 -15.11 -5.37
C ASN A 306 -5.96 -14.41 -6.49
N ALA A 307 -5.69 -13.10 -6.35
CA ALA A 307 -5.03 -12.28 -7.36
C ALA A 307 -5.76 -12.25 -8.72
N GLU A 308 -7.09 -12.26 -8.68
CA GLU A 308 -7.94 -12.23 -9.88
C GLU A 308 -7.78 -10.92 -10.68
N GLU A 309 -7.29 -9.87 -10.02
CA GLU A 309 -7.13 -8.55 -10.59
C GLU A 309 -5.81 -7.92 -10.17
N LEU A 310 -5.35 -6.96 -10.94
CA LEU A 310 -4.19 -6.14 -10.62
C LEU A 310 -4.44 -4.69 -10.98
N GLY A 311 -3.73 -3.80 -10.31
CA GLY A 311 -3.76 -2.38 -10.65
C GLY A 311 -2.64 -1.62 -10.00
N GLY A 312 -2.45 -0.39 -10.46
CA GLY A 312 -1.33 0.40 -10.04
C GLY A 312 -1.31 1.78 -10.69
N LYS A 313 -0.17 2.43 -10.50
CA LYS A 313 0.10 3.79 -10.92
C LYS A 313 1.56 3.95 -11.34
N PHE A 314 1.83 4.96 -12.14
CA PHE A 314 3.18 5.37 -12.46
C PHE A 314 3.28 6.88 -12.65
N LEU A 315 4.49 7.41 -12.47
CA LEU A 315 4.86 8.79 -12.78
C LEU A 315 6.10 8.76 -13.69
N ALA A 316 6.01 9.41 -14.86
CA ALA A 316 7.14 9.62 -15.73
C ALA A 316 8.21 10.47 -15.02
N GLY A 317 9.49 10.17 -15.25
CA GLY A 317 10.62 10.77 -14.55
C GLY A 317 10.83 12.26 -14.85
N ASP A 318 10.21 12.76 -15.92
CA ASP A 318 10.13 14.18 -16.25
C ASP A 318 8.93 14.90 -15.60
N ASN A 319 8.13 14.17 -14.80
CA ASN A 319 6.94 14.65 -14.12
C ASN A 319 5.85 15.21 -15.06
N ARG A 320 5.83 14.76 -16.32
CA ARG A 320 4.85 15.23 -17.32
C ARG A 320 3.65 14.33 -17.50
N VAL A 321 3.77 13.03 -17.18
CA VAL A 321 2.70 12.05 -17.35
C VAL A 321 2.55 11.24 -16.08
N PHE A 322 1.33 11.19 -15.55
CA PHE A 322 0.92 10.25 -14.50
C PHE A 322 -0.15 9.33 -15.06
N GLY A 323 0.04 8.03 -14.88
CA GLY A 323 -0.91 7.02 -15.33
C GLY A 323 -1.38 6.11 -14.21
N VAL A 324 -2.61 5.64 -14.34
CA VAL A 324 -3.25 4.65 -13.46
C VAL A 324 -3.83 3.54 -14.31
N PHE A 325 -3.79 2.30 -13.82
CA PHE A 325 -4.27 1.15 -14.58
C PHE A 325 -4.92 0.10 -13.69
N SER A 326 -5.82 -0.67 -14.29
CA SER A 326 -6.53 -1.78 -13.66
C SER A 326 -6.85 -2.85 -14.70
N ALA A 327 -6.57 -4.12 -14.36
CA ALA A 327 -6.75 -5.27 -15.23
C ALA A 327 -7.23 -6.50 -14.45
N LYS A 328 -7.87 -7.43 -15.14
CA LYS A 328 -8.35 -8.71 -14.59
C LYS A 328 -7.81 -9.89 -15.37
N GLU A 329 -7.72 -11.04 -14.72
CA GLU A 329 -7.35 -12.30 -15.36
C GLU A 329 -8.24 -12.58 -16.57
N THR A 330 -7.62 -13.03 -17.66
CA THR A 330 -8.31 -13.50 -18.86
C THR A 330 -8.98 -14.86 -18.62
N GLU A 331 -10.00 -15.18 -19.43
CA GLU A 331 -10.65 -16.50 -19.36
C GLU A 331 -9.68 -17.65 -19.65
N GLU A 332 -8.66 -17.41 -20.49
CA GLU A 332 -7.60 -18.39 -20.75
C GLU A 332 -6.78 -18.69 -19.49
N THR A 333 -6.44 -17.66 -18.73
CA THR A 333 -5.73 -17.82 -17.45
C THR A 333 -6.57 -18.58 -16.44
N LYS A 334 -7.87 -18.27 -16.34
CA LYS A 334 -8.80 -18.98 -15.45
C LYS A 334 -8.88 -20.47 -15.77
N LYS A 335 -8.85 -20.83 -17.06
CA LYS A 335 -8.86 -22.23 -17.53
C LYS A 335 -7.58 -23.00 -17.17
N LYS A 336 -6.42 -22.32 -17.06
CA LYS A 336 -5.15 -22.96 -16.72
C LYS A 336 -5.08 -23.46 -15.27
N ALA A 337 -5.99 -23.02 -14.39
CA ALA A 337 -6.11 -23.49 -13.00
C ALA A 337 -4.75 -23.56 -12.26
N LEU A 338 -4.01 -22.44 -12.26
CA LEU A 338 -2.71 -22.36 -11.60
C LEU A 338 -2.83 -22.70 -10.11
N SER A 339 -1.87 -23.47 -9.59
CA SER A 339 -1.79 -23.78 -8.15
C SER A 339 -1.52 -22.52 -7.35
N LYS A 340 -2.33 -22.25 -6.33
CA LYS A 340 -2.27 -21.03 -5.52
C LYS A 340 -1.96 -21.36 -4.06
N GLU A 341 -1.14 -20.54 -3.44
CA GLU A 341 -0.78 -20.64 -2.02
C GLU A 341 -0.99 -19.31 -1.31
N THR A 342 -1.30 -19.38 -0.02
CA THR A 342 -1.43 -18.19 0.83
C THR A 342 -0.04 -17.69 1.18
N LEU A 343 0.37 -16.57 0.57
CA LEU A 343 1.69 -15.97 0.78
C LEU A 343 1.68 -14.89 1.87
N ILE A 344 0.49 -14.46 2.30
CA ILE A 344 0.34 -13.33 3.22
C ILE A 344 -0.75 -13.67 4.23
N ASP A 345 -0.43 -13.48 5.50
CA ASP A 345 -1.41 -13.64 6.59
C ASP A 345 -1.35 -12.44 7.53
N GLY A 346 -2.51 -11.86 7.82
CA GLY A 346 -2.65 -10.73 8.71
C GLY A 346 -3.82 -11.01 9.64
N LYS A 347 -3.54 -11.16 10.95
CA LYS A 347 -4.56 -11.48 11.95
C LYS A 347 -4.64 -10.37 12.99
N LEU A 348 -5.86 -9.94 13.29
CA LEU A 348 -6.17 -9.01 14.37
C LEU A 348 -7.05 -9.69 15.41
N THR A 349 -6.53 -9.87 16.61
CA THR A 349 -7.30 -10.36 17.75
C THR A 349 -7.72 -9.19 18.62
N THR A 350 -9.02 -8.97 18.71
CA THR A 350 -9.63 -7.99 19.62
C THR A 350 -10.19 -8.71 20.83
N PHE A 351 -10.09 -8.08 22.01
CA PHE A 351 -10.75 -8.58 23.20
C PHE A 351 -11.68 -7.53 23.79
N LYS A 352 -12.86 -7.98 24.22
CA LYS A 352 -13.80 -7.16 24.98
C LYS A 352 -13.74 -7.58 26.44
N THR A 353 -13.37 -6.67 27.33
CA THR A 353 -13.60 -6.89 28.77
C THR A 353 -15.07 -6.56 29.05
N THR A 354 -15.92 -7.56 29.18
CA THR A 354 -17.25 -7.38 29.78
C THR A 354 -17.04 -7.01 31.25
N ASN A 355 -17.57 -5.87 31.68
CA ASN A 355 -17.58 -5.55 33.10
C ASN A 355 -18.57 -6.50 33.78
N ALA A 356 -18.09 -7.39 34.64
CA ALA A 356 -18.92 -8.09 35.63
C ALA A 356 -19.45 -7.06 36.63
N THR A 357 -20.47 -6.30 36.24
CA THR A 357 -21.20 -5.39 37.12
C THR A 357 -22.64 -5.28 36.63
N ALA A 358 -23.32 -6.41 36.59
CA ALA A 358 -24.77 -6.48 36.45
C ALA A 358 -25.26 -7.78 37.12
N SER A 359 -25.26 -7.76 38.46
CA SER A 359 -26.25 -8.40 39.35
C SER A 359 -25.62 -8.60 40.72
N THR A 360 -25.65 -7.54 41.53
CA THR A 360 -25.63 -7.69 43.00
C THR A 360 -26.91 -7.04 43.50
N THR A 361 -28.04 -7.66 43.16
CA THR A 361 -29.21 -7.58 44.03
C THR A 361 -29.00 -8.68 45.05
N THR A 362 -28.57 -8.28 46.24
CA THR A 362 -28.77 -8.94 47.53
C THR A 362 -29.13 -10.43 47.47
N ASN A 363 -28.19 -11.30 47.84
CA ASN A 363 -28.43 -12.28 48.89
C ASN A 363 -27.10 -12.72 49.51
N THR A 364 -27.15 -12.78 50.83
CA THR A 364 -26.07 -13.02 51.78
C THR A 364 -25.53 -14.45 51.67
N ALA A 365 -24.24 -14.59 52.01
CA ALA A 365 -23.53 -15.79 52.46
C ALA A 365 -22.65 -16.58 51.46
N ALA A 366 -21.49 -16.94 52.02
CA ALA A 366 -20.53 -17.98 51.67
C ALA A 366 -19.45 -17.65 50.61
N ASP A 367 -18.21 -17.81 51.10
CA ASP A 367 -16.96 -17.91 50.38
C ASP A 367 -17.07 -18.81 49.15
N ALA A 368 -16.89 -18.22 47.97
CA ALA A 368 -16.60 -18.96 46.76
C ALA A 368 -15.60 -18.15 45.92
N LYS A 369 -14.34 -18.58 46.00
CA LYS A 369 -13.25 -18.22 45.09
C LYS A 369 -13.67 -18.65 43.69
N THR A 370 -14.40 -17.81 42.98
CA THR A 370 -14.79 -18.05 41.60
C THR A 370 -13.68 -17.51 40.71
N ASP A 371 -12.79 -18.42 40.32
CA ASP A 371 -11.94 -18.22 39.14
C ASP A 371 -12.86 -17.76 38.00
N ALA A 372 -12.63 -16.52 37.55
CA ALA A 372 -13.32 -15.99 36.38
C ALA A 372 -12.97 -16.91 35.22
N LYS A 373 -13.87 -17.85 34.92
CA LYS A 373 -13.78 -18.73 33.75
C LYS A 373 -13.77 -17.79 32.54
N THR A 374 -12.58 -17.53 32.02
CA THR A 374 -12.36 -16.76 30.80
C THR A 374 -13.03 -17.54 29.69
N ASN A 375 -14.28 -17.20 29.40
CA ASN A 375 -14.97 -17.74 28.23
C ASN A 375 -14.12 -17.41 27.00
N ALA A 376 -13.78 -18.44 26.23
CA ALA A 376 -13.09 -18.32 24.93
C ALA A 376 -13.83 -17.39 23.96
N GLU A 377 -15.11 -17.10 24.21
CA GLU A 377 -15.97 -16.16 23.47
C GLU A 377 -15.56 -14.68 23.58
N ASN A 378 -14.61 -14.32 24.46
CA ASN A 378 -14.20 -12.92 24.64
C ASN A 378 -13.13 -12.44 23.66
N PHE A 379 -12.57 -13.33 22.84
CA PHE A 379 -11.56 -13.03 21.83
C PHE A 379 -12.15 -13.21 20.44
N LYS A 380 -12.14 -12.13 19.64
CA LYS A 380 -12.54 -12.18 18.22
C LYS A 380 -11.30 -11.95 17.38
N THR A 381 -10.92 -12.96 16.60
CA THR A 381 -9.85 -12.86 15.60
C THR A 381 -10.47 -12.61 14.23
N GLU A 382 -9.96 -11.60 13.53
CA GLU A 382 -10.37 -11.21 12.19
C GLU A 382 -9.16 -11.11 11.27
N ASP A 383 -9.36 -11.38 9.99
CA ASP A 383 -8.35 -11.18 8.97
C ASP A 383 -8.25 -9.69 8.64
N ILE A 384 -7.01 -9.19 8.55
CA ILE A 384 -6.73 -7.82 8.15
C ILE A 384 -6.00 -7.78 6.81
N PRO A 385 -6.25 -6.75 5.99
CA PRO A 385 -5.52 -6.58 4.74
C PRO A 385 -4.04 -6.30 5.03
N SER A 386 -3.18 -6.78 4.13
CA SER A 386 -1.73 -6.58 4.18
C SER A 386 -1.19 -6.41 2.76
N PHE A 387 -0.18 -5.56 2.60
CA PHE A 387 0.55 -5.39 1.33
C PHE A 387 1.72 -6.36 1.19
N GLY A 388 1.77 -7.44 1.97
CA GLY A 388 2.89 -8.38 1.92
C GLY A 388 4.21 -7.76 2.38
N GLU A 389 4.14 -6.66 3.12
CA GLU A 389 5.28 -6.03 3.78
C GLU A 389 5.02 -6.08 5.28
N ALA A 390 5.66 -7.04 5.95
CA ALA A 390 5.49 -7.25 7.38
C ALA A 390 5.82 -6.01 8.22
N ASP A 391 6.67 -5.12 7.70
CA ASP A 391 7.03 -3.86 8.36
C ASP A 391 5.92 -2.79 8.36
N TYR A 392 4.79 -3.00 7.67
CA TYR A 392 3.69 -2.05 7.57
C TYR A 392 2.36 -2.66 8.01
N LEU A 393 1.63 -1.93 8.86
CA LEU A 393 0.26 -2.24 9.26
C LEU A 393 -0.75 -1.31 8.58
N LEU A 394 -1.85 -1.85 8.07
CA LEU A 394 -2.94 -1.05 7.53
C LEU A 394 -3.97 -0.66 8.59
N ILE A 395 -4.03 0.63 8.92
CA ILE A 395 -5.08 1.23 9.76
C ILE A 395 -5.91 2.17 8.88
N ASP A 396 -7.23 1.97 8.80
CA ASP A 396 -8.14 2.73 7.93
C ASP A 396 -7.61 2.89 6.48
N LYS A 397 -6.97 1.83 5.95
CA LYS A 397 -6.36 1.75 4.61
C LYS A 397 -5.02 2.52 4.45
N TYR A 398 -4.47 3.09 5.51
CA TYR A 398 -3.16 3.76 5.51
C TYR A 398 -2.05 2.84 6.01
N PRO A 399 -0.91 2.73 5.31
CA PRO A 399 0.26 1.99 5.79
C PRO A 399 0.94 2.74 6.94
N ILE A 400 1.02 2.08 8.09
CA ILE A 400 1.68 2.55 9.29
C ILE A 400 2.98 1.77 9.46
N PRO A 401 4.15 2.44 9.41
CA PRO A 401 5.41 1.75 9.64
C PRO A 401 5.47 1.24 11.07
N LEU A 402 5.73 -0.05 11.23
CA LEU A 402 5.82 -0.72 12.52
C LEU A 402 7.17 -0.48 13.17
N LEU A 403 8.24 -0.34 12.40
CA LEU A 403 9.57 -0.01 12.88
C LEU A 403 9.98 1.40 12.39
N PRO A 404 10.80 2.13 13.17
CA PRO A 404 11.36 3.39 12.71
C PRO A 404 12.24 3.16 11.47
N GLU A 405 12.14 4.05 10.48
CA GLU A 405 12.97 4.03 9.26
C GLU A 405 14.45 4.28 9.57
N LYS A 406 14.74 4.95 10.70
CA LYS A 406 16.10 5.12 11.20
C LYS A 406 16.49 3.92 12.04
N ASN A 407 17.73 3.44 11.86
CA ASN A 407 18.36 2.39 12.66
C ASN A 407 18.42 2.79 14.15
N THR A 408 17.31 2.67 14.86
CA THR A 408 17.35 2.53 16.31
C THR A 408 17.55 1.05 16.57
N ASN A 409 18.58 0.71 17.35
CA ASN A 409 18.86 -0.68 17.74
C ASN A 409 17.81 -1.22 18.75
N ASP A 410 16.61 -0.66 18.73
CA ASP A 410 15.55 -0.98 19.67
C ASP A 410 14.90 -2.30 19.24
N PHE A 411 14.88 -3.26 20.16
CA PHE A 411 14.28 -4.57 19.93
C PHE A 411 12.76 -4.50 19.69
N ILE A 412 12.10 -3.56 20.37
CA ILE A 412 10.66 -3.26 20.27
C ILE A 412 10.51 -1.78 19.95
N SER A 413 9.61 -1.45 19.02
CA SER A 413 9.23 -0.07 18.71
C SER A 413 7.94 0.32 19.42
N SER A 414 7.80 1.61 19.74
CA SER A 414 6.55 2.18 20.26
C SER A 414 6.38 3.59 19.70
N SER A 415 5.44 3.76 18.77
CA SER A 415 5.25 5.01 18.03
C SER A 415 3.80 5.47 18.02
N HIS A 416 3.61 6.80 17.98
CA HIS A 416 2.30 7.41 17.82
C HIS A 416 2.08 7.79 16.36
N HIS A 417 0.96 7.35 15.78
CA HIS A 417 0.57 7.68 14.42
C HIS A 417 -0.81 8.34 14.42
N THR A 418 -0.98 9.36 13.57
CA THR A 418 -2.28 10.03 13.41
C THR A 418 -2.86 9.59 12.07
N VAL A 419 -4.06 9.02 12.09
CA VAL A 419 -4.78 8.55 10.91
C VAL A 419 -6.15 9.22 10.92
N GLY A 420 -6.40 10.08 9.94
CA GLY A 420 -7.55 10.98 9.94
C GLY A 420 -7.61 11.82 11.22
N ASN A 421 -8.73 11.73 11.95
CA ASN A 421 -8.95 12.47 13.20
C ASN A 421 -8.59 11.67 14.47
N LYS A 422 -8.05 10.46 14.30
CA LYS A 422 -7.71 9.56 15.40
C LYS A 422 -6.20 9.44 15.54
N ARG A 423 -5.76 9.23 16.77
CA ARG A 423 -4.35 8.99 17.08
C ARG A 423 -4.23 7.59 17.66
N TYR A 424 -3.33 6.80 17.10
CA TYR A 424 -3.04 5.45 17.52
C TYR A 424 -1.66 5.40 18.16
N LYS A 425 -1.50 4.57 19.19
CA LYS A 425 -0.20 4.11 19.66
C LYS A 425 -0.01 2.68 19.16
N VAL A 426 1.10 2.44 18.48
CA VAL A 426 1.48 1.15 17.90
C VAL A 426 2.75 0.70 18.59
N GLU A 427 2.72 -0.52 19.12
CA GLU A 427 3.86 -1.18 19.77
C GLU A 427 4.13 -2.46 18.98
N ALA A 428 5.32 -2.58 18.37
CA ALA A 428 5.63 -3.69 17.46
C ALA A 428 6.97 -4.36 17.80
N CYS A 429 6.97 -5.68 17.68
CA CYS A 429 8.13 -6.54 17.86
C CYS A 429 8.31 -7.39 16.59
N CYS A 430 9.53 -7.77 16.20
CA CYS A 430 10.82 -7.42 16.79
C CYS A 430 11.82 -7.05 15.69
N SER A 431 12.92 -6.37 16.05
CA SER A 431 13.93 -5.95 15.08
C SER A 431 14.66 -7.11 14.38
N ASN A 432 14.78 -8.27 15.04
CA ASN A 432 15.40 -9.48 14.47
C ASN A 432 14.50 -10.28 13.52
N LEU A 433 13.17 -10.02 13.50
CA LEU A 433 12.23 -10.74 12.65
C LEU A 433 12.00 -10.03 11.32
N SER A 434 12.57 -10.50 10.23
CA SER A 434 12.49 -9.78 8.94
C SER A 434 11.15 -9.95 8.19
N TYR A 435 10.44 -11.05 8.41
CA TYR A 435 9.27 -11.46 7.61
C TYR A 435 7.97 -11.54 8.41
N VAL A 436 8.06 -11.34 9.72
CA VAL A 436 6.94 -11.39 10.65
C VAL A 436 7.04 -10.24 11.62
N LYS A 437 5.92 -9.53 11.85
CA LYS A 437 5.78 -8.58 12.94
C LYS A 437 4.55 -8.90 13.75
N PHE A 438 4.67 -8.71 15.06
CA PHE A 438 3.53 -8.81 15.95
C PHE A 438 3.58 -7.74 17.01
N GLY A 439 2.43 -7.42 17.59
CA GLY A 439 2.37 -6.35 18.57
C GLY A 439 0.96 -5.95 18.91
N MET A 440 0.81 -4.72 19.39
CA MET A 440 -0.47 -4.19 19.81
C MET A 440 -0.66 -2.77 19.29
N TYR A 441 -1.89 -2.42 18.96
CA TYR A 441 -2.25 -1.02 18.74
C TYR A 441 -3.57 -0.66 19.41
N TYR A 442 -3.68 0.61 19.80
CA TYR A 442 -4.87 1.16 20.43
C TYR A 442 -5.01 2.65 20.14
N GLU A 443 -6.26 3.13 20.10
CA GLU A 443 -6.56 4.56 19.98
C GLU A 443 -6.15 5.30 21.26
N ASP A 444 -5.23 6.26 21.15
CA ASP A 444 -4.76 7.11 22.24
C ASP A 444 -5.31 8.54 22.08
N PRO A 445 -6.49 8.86 22.64
CA PRO A 445 -7.15 10.15 22.44
C PRO A 445 -6.26 11.32 22.88
N LEU A 446 -6.19 12.36 22.04
CA LEU A 446 -5.43 13.57 22.32
C LEU A 446 -5.88 14.17 23.66
N LYS A 447 -4.95 14.28 24.62
CA LYS A 447 -5.20 15.02 25.87
C LYS A 447 -5.38 16.50 25.51
N LYS A 448 -6.61 16.97 25.32
CA LYS A 448 -6.91 18.41 25.35
C LYS A 448 -6.31 18.97 26.64
N LYS A 449 -5.32 19.86 26.54
CA LYS A 449 -4.80 20.66 27.66
C LYS A 449 -5.92 21.55 28.20
N LYS A 450 -6.84 21.00 28.99
CA LYS A 450 -7.67 21.81 29.89
C LYS A 450 -6.82 22.13 31.13
N LYS A 451 -6.28 23.35 31.17
CA LYS A 451 -5.69 23.94 32.38
C LYS A 451 -6.71 23.89 33.53
N LYS A 452 -6.20 23.49 34.71
CA LYS A 452 -6.67 23.76 36.10
C LYS A 452 -8.14 23.44 36.46
N LYS A 453 -8.34 22.38 37.27
CA LYS A 453 -8.56 22.42 38.75
C LYS A 453 -9.41 21.23 39.23
N LYS A 454 -9.03 20.77 40.42
CA LYS A 454 -9.65 19.84 41.38
C LYS A 454 -9.47 18.32 41.20
N ALA A 455 -9.00 17.77 42.31
CA ALA A 455 -8.29 16.53 42.52
C ALA A 455 -9.20 15.42 43.05
N LYS A 456 -8.63 14.20 43.15
CA LYS A 456 -9.13 13.03 43.91
C LYS A 456 -10.54 12.49 43.53
N LYS A 457 -10.70 12.01 42.29
CA LYS A 457 -11.61 10.86 41.95
C LYS A 457 -11.31 10.22 40.58
N LYS A 458 -10.04 10.30 40.11
CA LYS A 458 -9.64 10.00 38.73
C LYS A 458 -8.59 8.88 38.56
N LYS A 459 -8.43 7.98 39.55
CA LYS A 459 -7.64 6.74 39.36
C LYS A 459 -8.51 5.54 38.92
N LYS A 460 -9.77 5.39 39.37
CA LYS A 460 -10.67 4.29 38.90
C LYS A 460 -11.28 4.54 37.51
N LYS A 461 -11.75 5.76 37.18
CA LYS A 461 -12.32 6.06 35.84
C LYS A 461 -11.29 6.11 34.69
N LYS A 462 -9.99 6.31 34.98
CA LYS A 462 -8.92 6.29 33.97
C LYS A 462 -8.45 4.87 33.60
N ALA A 463 -8.57 3.91 34.52
CA ALA A 463 -8.34 2.50 34.22
C ALA A 463 -9.50 1.92 33.38
N ASN A 464 -10.76 2.29 33.67
CA ASN A 464 -11.92 1.78 32.94
C ASN A 464 -12.04 2.27 31.49
N LYS A 465 -11.52 3.45 31.16
CA LYS A 465 -11.52 3.96 29.77
C LYS A 465 -10.28 3.55 28.96
N ARG A 466 -9.22 3.08 29.63
CA ARG A 466 -7.99 2.55 29.00
C ARG A 466 -8.14 1.10 28.51
N ARG A 467 -9.20 0.40 28.92
CA ARG A 467 -9.40 -1.04 28.66
C ARG A 467 -10.33 -1.33 27.48
N GLN A 468 -10.79 -0.32 26.74
CA GLN A 468 -11.92 -0.53 25.83
C GLN A 468 -11.59 -1.08 24.44
N HIS A 469 -10.34 -1.12 23.97
CA HIS A 469 -9.96 -1.87 22.77
C HIS A 469 -8.43 -2.00 22.73
N LEU A 470 -7.89 -3.06 23.31
CA LEU A 470 -6.52 -3.49 23.00
C LEU A 470 -6.68 -4.52 21.87
N SER A 471 -5.94 -4.33 20.79
CA SER A 471 -5.94 -5.26 19.67
C SER A 471 -4.52 -5.78 19.47
N THR A 472 -4.37 -7.10 19.41
CA THR A 472 -3.10 -7.77 19.13
C THR A 472 -3.05 -8.11 17.66
N LEU A 473 -1.92 -7.87 17.02
CA LEU A 473 -1.74 -8.07 15.59
C LEU A 473 -0.57 -9.01 15.30
N ILE A 474 -0.72 -9.84 14.27
CA ILE A 474 0.36 -10.60 13.64
C ILE A 474 0.28 -10.37 12.11
N ILE A 475 1.39 -9.98 11.49
CA ILE A 475 1.53 -9.88 10.02
C ILE A 475 2.68 -10.79 9.58
N ASN A 476 2.39 -11.72 8.69
CA ASN A 476 3.33 -12.64 8.05
C ASN A 476 3.43 -12.32 6.55
N SER A 477 4.64 -12.30 6.03
CA SER A 477 4.94 -12.31 4.59
C SER A 477 5.84 -13.49 4.31
N TYR A 478 5.34 -14.50 3.61
CA TYR A 478 6.08 -15.69 3.24
C TYR A 478 6.94 -15.49 1.98
#